data_AF-A0A094B1V5-F1
#
_entry.id   AF-A0A094B1V5-F1
#
_cell.length_a   1.000
_cell.length_b   1.000
_cell.length_c   1.000
_cell.angle_alpha   90.00
_cell.angle_beta   90.00
_cell.angle_gamma   90.00
#
_symmetry.space_group_name_H-M   'P 1'
#
loop_
_entity.id
_entity.type
_entity.pdbx_description
1 polymer ?
#
loop_
_entity_poly.entity_id
_entity_poly.type
_entity_poly.pdbx_seq_one_letter_code
_entity_poly.pdbx_strand_id
1 'polypeptide(L)'
;MGLAISPGKYRSLTFITEPDINKGQNEPYLDFINHLLALPKDKLPQTITTSYGENEQSVPAKYAQVVCSMFGQLGLRGVSVIFASGDTGVGSACQTNDGKNTTRFLPIFPAACPWVTSVGGTYQVQPERAVHFSSGGFSDLFPRPKYQDAAVKGYLNILGDRWKGLYNTAGRGFPDVAAQGSSYHVIDELYNKTNPDILVGGTSASAPTFAAIVALLSNARTARNLPPMGFLNPWIYTIGHKGLNDITHGGSKGCTGIDLYSKLPTPFVPYASWNATKGWDPVTGHGTPDFKKLLELSTPGAAWRGMGKP
;
A
#
# COMPACT_ATOMS: atom_id res chain seq x y z
N MET A 1 12.24 -15.18 5.58
CA MET A 1 11.95 -15.14 4.14
C MET A 1 10.47 -14.84 3.97
N GLY A 2 10.13 -13.57 3.74
CA GLY A 2 8.79 -13.21 3.28
C GLY A 2 8.67 -13.66 1.83
N LEU A 3 7.50 -14.20 1.46
CA LEU A 3 7.19 -14.54 0.08
C LEU A 3 7.00 -13.23 -0.71
N ALA A 4 8.09 -12.65 -1.22
CA ALA A 4 8.00 -11.76 -2.37
C ALA A 4 7.75 -12.68 -3.56
N ILE A 5 6.50 -12.74 -4.03
CA ILE A 5 6.18 -13.45 -5.26
C ILE A 5 6.78 -12.63 -6.41
N SER A 6 8.04 -12.88 -6.70
CA SER A 6 8.53 -12.85 -8.07
C SER A 6 7.98 -14.12 -8.74
N PRO A 7 7.27 -14.03 -9.88
CA PRO A 7 6.64 -15.18 -10.52
C PRO A 7 7.71 -16.07 -11.16
N GLY A 8 8.39 -16.86 -10.33
CA GLY A 8 9.35 -17.88 -10.72
C GLY A 8 8.92 -19.24 -10.20
N LYS A 9 8.55 -20.13 -11.12
CA LYS A 9 8.16 -21.56 -10.94
C LYS A 9 6.70 -21.89 -10.63
N TYR A 10 5.76 -21.16 -11.23
CA TYR A 10 4.49 -21.77 -11.64
C TYR A 10 4.41 -21.73 -13.16
N ARG A 11 4.11 -22.89 -13.77
CA ARG A 11 3.96 -23.06 -15.22
C ARG A 11 3.09 -21.94 -15.80
N SER A 12 3.69 -21.17 -16.71
CA SER A 12 3.08 -20.29 -17.72
C SER A 12 1.56 -20.10 -17.59
N LEU A 13 1.15 -19.15 -16.75
CA LEU A 13 -0.12 -18.44 -16.96
C LEU A 13 0.25 -17.15 -17.68
N THR A 14 -0.11 -17.14 -18.96
CA THR A 14 0.09 -16.09 -19.94
C THR A 14 -0.33 -14.73 -19.35
N PHE A 15 0.53 -13.72 -19.51
CA PHE A 15 0.18 -12.33 -19.25
C PHE A 15 -1.06 -11.98 -20.09
N ILE A 16 -2.18 -11.69 -19.45
CA ILE A 16 -3.37 -11.19 -20.15
C ILE A 16 -3.37 -9.68 -19.98
N THR A 17 -3.12 -9.02 -21.10
CA THR A 17 -3.34 -7.59 -21.30
C THR A 17 -4.84 -7.29 -21.26
N GLU A 18 -5.22 -6.32 -20.43
CA GLU A 18 -6.55 -5.68 -20.27
C GLU A 18 -7.77 -6.63 -20.04
N PRO A 19 -8.50 -6.49 -18.92
CA PRO A 19 -9.67 -7.32 -18.67
C PRO A 19 -10.85 -6.94 -19.59
N ASP A 20 -11.25 -7.90 -20.42
CA ASP A 20 -12.55 -7.95 -21.09
C ASP A 20 -13.65 -8.24 -20.05
N ILE A 21 -14.56 -7.28 -19.88
CA ILE A 21 -15.68 -7.30 -18.92
C ILE A 21 -16.55 -8.57 -19.08
N ASN A 22 -16.56 -9.20 -20.26
CA ASN A 22 -17.38 -10.38 -20.54
C ASN A 22 -16.69 -11.72 -20.27
N LYS A 23 -15.41 -11.75 -19.86
CA LYS A 23 -14.65 -13.00 -19.67
C LYS A 23 -14.30 -13.37 -18.24
N GLY A 24 -14.90 -12.72 -17.24
CA GLY A 24 -14.75 -13.13 -15.84
C GLY A 24 -13.30 -13.16 -15.35
N GLN A 25 -12.44 -12.30 -15.89
CA GLN A 25 -11.01 -12.21 -15.58
C GLN A 25 -10.70 -11.16 -14.51
N ASN A 26 -11.69 -10.78 -13.70
CA ASN A 26 -11.59 -9.69 -12.74
C ASN A 26 -10.78 -10.09 -11.50
N GLU A 27 -9.48 -10.29 -11.72
CA GLU A 27 -8.41 -10.29 -10.73
C GLU A 27 -8.07 -11.66 -10.10
N PRO A 28 -6.77 -11.99 -9.96
CA PRO A 28 -6.29 -13.25 -9.38
C PRO A 28 -6.55 -13.38 -7.86
N TYR A 29 -7.22 -12.42 -7.24
CA TYR A 29 -7.38 -12.36 -5.78
C TYR A 29 -8.32 -13.40 -5.23
N LEU A 30 -9.46 -13.69 -5.88
CA LEU A 30 -10.42 -14.64 -5.30
C LEU A 30 -9.79 -16.02 -5.13
N ASP A 31 -9.16 -16.56 -6.17
CA ASP A 31 -8.51 -17.88 -6.09
C ASP A 31 -7.38 -17.88 -5.07
N PHE A 32 -6.55 -16.83 -5.08
CA PHE A 32 -5.45 -16.67 -4.13
C PHE A 32 -5.93 -16.62 -2.67
N ILE A 33 -6.92 -15.79 -2.36
CA ILE A 33 -7.41 -15.61 -1.00
C ILE A 33 -8.23 -16.83 -0.56
N ASN A 34 -9.03 -17.43 -1.44
CA ASN A 34 -9.74 -18.69 -1.16
C ASN A 34 -8.75 -19.79 -0.79
N HIS A 35 -7.65 -19.92 -1.55
CA HIS A 35 -6.60 -20.89 -1.24
C HIS A 35 -6.02 -20.63 0.15
N LEU A 36 -5.62 -19.40 0.47
CA LEU A 36 -5.07 -19.05 1.78
C LEU A 36 -6.07 -19.27 2.92
N LEU A 37 -7.34 -18.91 2.73
CA LEU A 37 -8.38 -19.12 3.73
C LEU A 37 -8.65 -20.61 3.98
N ALA A 38 -8.44 -21.48 2.98
CA ALA A 38 -8.54 -22.92 3.13
C ALA A 38 -7.33 -23.57 3.82
N LEU A 39 -6.16 -22.91 3.85
CA LEU A 39 -4.99 -23.46 4.53
C LEU A 39 -5.23 -23.57 6.05
N PRO A 40 -4.74 -24.63 6.72
CA PRO A 40 -4.74 -24.71 8.17
C PRO A 40 -3.77 -23.67 8.77
N LYS A 41 -3.95 -23.35 10.06
CA LYS A 41 -3.22 -22.26 10.74
C LYS A 41 -1.70 -22.39 10.67
N ASP A 42 -1.17 -23.61 10.79
CA ASP A 42 0.27 -23.92 10.76
C ASP A 42 0.90 -23.78 9.37
N LYS A 43 0.08 -23.74 8.31
CA LYS A 43 0.51 -23.53 6.92
C LYS A 43 0.26 -22.11 6.43
N LEU A 44 -0.42 -21.27 7.21
CA LEU A 44 -0.75 -19.91 6.83
C LEU A 44 0.48 -19.00 6.97
N PRO A 45 0.87 -18.24 5.94
CA PRO A 45 1.96 -17.28 6.06
C PRO A 45 1.55 -16.17 7.05
N GLN A 46 2.48 -15.72 7.88
CA GLN A 46 2.21 -14.65 8.85
C GLN A 46 2.21 -13.25 8.23
N THR A 47 2.84 -13.10 7.06
CA THR A 47 2.94 -11.82 6.35
C THR A 47 2.90 -12.07 4.86
N ILE A 48 2.05 -11.32 4.16
CA ILE A 48 1.85 -11.40 2.71
C ILE A 48 1.96 -9.99 2.16
N THR A 49 2.71 -9.83 1.07
CA THR A 49 2.84 -8.57 0.35
C THR A 49 2.42 -8.76 -1.09
N THR A 50 1.75 -7.78 -1.68
CA THR A 50 1.33 -7.81 -3.08
C THR A 50 1.47 -6.44 -3.74
N SER A 51 1.93 -6.45 -4.98
CA SER A 51 2.17 -5.27 -5.82
C SER A 51 1.28 -5.33 -7.06
N TYR A 52 -0.03 -5.34 -6.83
CA TYR A 52 -1.07 -5.28 -7.86
C TYR A 52 -2.21 -4.42 -7.33
N GLY A 53 -2.83 -3.66 -8.22
CA GLY A 53 -4.01 -2.87 -7.93
C GLY A 53 -4.50 -2.16 -9.18
N GLU A 54 -5.74 -1.70 -9.11
CA GLU A 54 -6.44 -0.99 -10.17
C GLU A 54 -7.16 0.23 -9.59
N ASN A 55 -7.69 1.10 -10.46
CA ASN A 55 -8.54 2.19 -9.99
C ASN A 55 -9.76 1.58 -9.25
N GLU A 56 -10.09 2.05 -8.05
CA GLU A 56 -11.16 1.46 -7.23
C GLU A 56 -12.50 1.41 -7.99
N GLN A 57 -12.76 2.40 -8.85
CA GLN A 57 -13.96 2.46 -9.69
C GLN A 57 -13.98 1.48 -10.87
N SER A 58 -12.85 0.90 -11.30
CA SER A 58 -12.85 -0.13 -12.34
C SER A 58 -13.26 -1.50 -11.81
N VAL A 59 -13.21 -1.68 -10.49
CA VAL A 59 -13.57 -2.92 -9.81
C VAL A 59 -15.05 -2.89 -9.43
N PRO A 60 -15.84 -3.94 -9.73
CA PRO A 60 -17.23 -4.01 -9.29
C PRO A 60 -17.34 -3.88 -7.77
N ALA A 61 -18.14 -2.92 -7.28
CA ALA A 61 -18.22 -2.58 -5.86
C ALA A 61 -18.49 -3.80 -4.95
N LYS A 62 -19.40 -4.71 -5.35
CA LYS A 62 -19.69 -5.94 -4.58
C LYS A 62 -18.48 -6.87 -4.52
N TYR A 63 -17.74 -7.00 -5.61
CA TYR A 63 -16.52 -7.82 -5.65
C TYR A 63 -15.46 -7.26 -4.70
N ALA A 64 -15.17 -5.96 -4.80
CA ALA A 64 -14.21 -5.28 -3.94
C ALA A 64 -14.58 -5.41 -2.45
N GLN A 65 -15.87 -5.30 -2.11
CA GLN A 65 -16.35 -5.50 -0.73
C GLN A 65 -16.16 -6.93 -0.23
N VAL A 66 -16.44 -7.94 -1.07
CA VAL A 66 -16.23 -9.36 -0.72
C VAL A 66 -14.75 -9.64 -0.53
N VAL A 67 -13.90 -9.30 -1.50
CA VAL A 67 -12.45 -9.50 -1.44
C VAL A 67 -11.85 -8.76 -0.25
N CYS A 68 -12.25 -7.52 -0.01
CA CYS A 68 -11.79 -6.75 1.15
C CYS A 68 -12.18 -7.41 2.48
N SER A 69 -13.38 -7.96 2.58
CA SER A 69 -13.82 -8.72 3.77
C SER A 69 -13.01 -10.01 3.96
N MET A 70 -12.62 -10.68 2.87
CA MET A 70 -11.77 -11.86 2.92
C MET A 70 -10.33 -11.54 3.37
N PHE A 71 -9.77 -10.37 3.00
CA PHE A 71 -8.53 -9.88 3.62
C PHE A 71 -8.68 -9.68 5.12
N GLY A 72 -9.83 -9.16 5.58
CA GLY A 72 -10.17 -9.07 7.00
C GLY A 72 -10.17 -10.43 7.70
N GLN A 73 -10.72 -11.46 7.06
CA GLN A 73 -10.69 -12.83 7.59
C GLN A 73 -9.25 -13.36 7.74
N LEU A 74 -8.36 -13.12 6.78
CA LEU A 74 -6.94 -13.44 6.91
C LEU A 74 -6.29 -12.68 8.08
N GLY A 75 -6.60 -11.39 8.21
CA GLY A 75 -6.17 -10.54 9.33
C GLY A 75 -6.53 -11.13 10.69
N LEU A 76 -7.77 -11.60 10.86
CA LEU A 76 -8.25 -12.25 12.08
C LEU A 76 -7.56 -13.59 12.36
N ARG A 77 -7.06 -14.27 11.31
CA ARG A 77 -6.26 -15.49 11.43
C ARG A 77 -4.78 -15.24 11.72
N GLY A 78 -4.38 -13.98 11.94
CA GLY A 78 -3.02 -13.59 12.31
C GLY A 78 -2.10 -13.28 11.14
N VAL A 79 -2.65 -13.07 9.95
CA VAL A 79 -1.89 -12.69 8.75
C VAL A 79 -1.83 -11.18 8.61
N SER A 80 -0.64 -10.62 8.43
CA SER A 80 -0.48 -9.23 7.97
C SER A 80 -0.58 -9.17 6.46
N VAL A 81 -1.64 -8.56 5.94
CA VAL A 81 -1.91 -8.39 4.50
C VAL A 81 -1.48 -6.98 4.07
N ILE A 82 -0.48 -6.91 3.19
CA ILE A 82 0.21 -5.67 2.83
C ILE A 82 0.12 -5.44 1.32
N PHE A 83 -0.21 -4.23 0.91
CA PHE A 83 -0.34 -3.84 -0.49
C PHE A 83 0.46 -2.58 -0.80
N ALA A 84 1.09 -2.55 -1.97
CA ALA A 84 1.60 -1.31 -2.55
C ALA A 84 0.44 -0.32 -2.76
N SER A 85 0.66 0.98 -2.51
CA SER A 85 -0.41 1.97 -2.64
C SER A 85 -0.73 2.34 -4.09
N GLY A 86 0.22 2.16 -5.00
CA GLY A 86 0.13 2.52 -6.42
C GLY A 86 1.13 3.61 -6.82
N ASP A 87 1.31 3.78 -8.13
CA ASP A 87 2.37 4.62 -8.73
C ASP A 87 1.79 5.74 -9.62
N THR A 88 0.57 6.20 -9.33
CA THR A 88 -0.14 7.24 -10.09
C THR A 88 -0.46 8.49 -9.27
N GLY A 89 0.11 8.59 -8.06
CA GLY A 89 -0.09 9.70 -7.15
C GLY A 89 -1.56 9.94 -6.83
N VAL A 90 -2.09 11.08 -7.26
CA VAL A 90 -3.49 11.46 -7.03
C VAL A 90 -4.47 10.68 -7.94
N GLY A 91 -3.97 10.15 -9.05
CA GLY A 91 -4.73 9.47 -10.08
C GLY A 91 -4.15 9.75 -11.46
N SER A 92 -4.33 8.78 -12.35
CA SER A 92 -3.87 8.84 -13.74
C SER A 92 -4.89 9.58 -14.62
N ALA A 93 -6.08 9.01 -14.80
CA ALA A 93 -7.12 9.59 -15.65
C ALA A 93 -7.92 10.71 -14.97
N CYS A 94 -8.04 10.68 -13.65
CA CYS A 94 -8.79 11.66 -12.85
C CYS A 94 -10.22 11.96 -13.34
N GLN A 95 -10.91 10.91 -13.78
CA GLN A 95 -12.26 10.99 -14.35
C GLN A 95 -13.09 9.79 -13.91
N THR A 96 -14.38 10.02 -13.61
CA THR A 96 -15.31 8.94 -13.28
C THR A 96 -15.66 8.09 -14.50
N ASN A 97 -15.82 6.77 -14.28
CA ASN A 97 -16.27 5.82 -15.30
C ASN A 97 -17.78 5.48 -15.20
N ASP A 98 -18.55 6.30 -14.48
CA ASP A 98 -20.00 6.13 -14.25
C ASP A 98 -20.88 6.71 -15.39
N GLY A 99 -20.28 7.00 -16.54
CA GLY A 99 -20.92 7.64 -17.68
C GLY A 99 -21.13 9.16 -17.54
N LYS A 100 -20.76 9.77 -16.40
CA LYS A 100 -20.87 11.22 -16.19
C LYS A 100 -19.59 11.99 -16.47
N ASN A 101 -18.48 11.30 -16.69
CA ASN A 101 -17.20 11.91 -17.04
C ASN A 101 -16.74 13.01 -16.06
N THR A 102 -17.09 12.86 -14.78
CA THR A 102 -16.84 13.87 -13.74
C THR A 102 -15.36 13.85 -13.36
N THR A 103 -14.71 15.02 -13.26
CA THR A 103 -13.34 15.10 -12.77
C THR A 103 -13.27 14.67 -11.30
N ARG A 104 -12.46 13.66 -11.00
CA ARG A 104 -12.35 13.06 -9.67
C ARG A 104 -11.00 12.40 -9.45
N PHE A 105 -10.43 12.50 -8.26
CA PHE A 105 -9.22 11.77 -7.89
C PHE A 105 -9.51 10.27 -7.77
N LEU A 106 -8.53 9.43 -8.07
CA LEU A 106 -8.75 8.00 -8.27
C LEU A 106 -8.05 7.18 -7.19
N PRO A 107 -8.77 6.76 -6.13
CA PRO A 107 -8.23 5.80 -5.18
C PRO A 107 -7.96 4.45 -5.85
N ILE A 108 -7.06 3.65 -5.27
CA ILE A 108 -6.61 2.35 -5.80
C ILE A 108 -7.15 1.21 -4.94
N PHE A 109 -7.69 0.16 -5.56
CA PHE A 109 -8.01 -1.10 -4.90
C PHE A 109 -6.94 -2.15 -5.25
N PRO A 110 -6.48 -3.01 -4.31
CA PRO A 110 -6.92 -3.16 -2.91
C PRO A 110 -6.36 -2.15 -1.90
N ALA A 111 -5.45 -1.25 -2.25
CA ALA A 111 -4.81 -0.33 -1.30
C ALA A 111 -5.79 0.46 -0.42
N ALA A 112 -6.94 0.85 -0.97
CA ALA A 112 -8.02 1.56 -0.29
C ALA A 112 -8.90 0.67 0.60
N CYS A 113 -8.75 -0.66 0.57
CA CYS A 113 -9.44 -1.56 1.48
C CYS A 113 -9.03 -1.29 2.95
N PRO A 114 -9.97 -1.16 3.90
CA PRO A 114 -9.65 -0.94 5.32
C PRO A 114 -9.01 -2.14 6.02
N TRP A 115 -9.01 -3.33 5.42
CA TRP A 115 -8.46 -4.56 6.01
C TRP A 115 -7.04 -4.91 5.56
N VAL A 116 -6.43 -4.07 4.73
CA VAL A 116 -5.03 -4.22 4.31
C VAL A 116 -4.21 -3.04 4.83
N THR A 117 -2.91 -3.27 5.02
CA THR A 117 -1.95 -2.19 5.27
C THR A 117 -1.38 -1.73 3.93
N SER A 118 -1.73 -0.51 3.53
CA SER A 118 -1.26 0.11 2.29
C SER A 118 0.07 0.82 2.53
N VAL A 119 1.03 0.62 1.62
CA VAL A 119 2.40 1.11 1.72
C VAL A 119 2.70 2.06 0.57
N GLY A 120 2.89 3.33 0.91
CA GLY A 120 3.37 4.38 -0.01
C GLY A 120 4.88 4.37 -0.20
N GLY A 121 5.34 5.32 -1.00
CA GLY A 121 6.74 5.45 -1.40
C GLY A 121 7.42 6.71 -0.85
N THR A 122 8.68 6.55 -0.47
CA THR A 122 9.61 7.64 -0.18
C THR A 122 10.86 7.56 -1.06
N TYR A 123 11.66 8.62 -1.05
CA TYR A 123 12.97 8.69 -1.67
C TYR A 123 13.91 9.59 -0.84
N GLN A 124 15.22 9.50 -1.08
CA GLN A 124 16.27 10.16 -0.29
C GLN A 124 16.34 9.67 1.17
N VAL A 125 17.39 10.07 1.90
CA VAL A 125 17.61 9.62 3.29
C VAL A 125 17.73 10.81 4.25
N GLN A 126 18.41 11.88 3.84
CA GLN A 126 18.66 13.07 4.68
C GLN A 126 18.49 14.36 3.87
N PRO A 127 17.28 14.94 3.80
CA PRO A 127 16.03 14.43 4.38
C PRO A 127 15.40 13.32 3.52
N GLU A 128 14.73 12.36 4.16
CA GLU A 128 13.80 11.47 3.47
C GLU A 128 12.52 12.24 3.09
N ARG A 129 11.98 11.97 1.89
CA ARG A 129 10.89 12.73 1.30
C ARG A 129 9.86 11.81 0.65
N ALA A 130 8.63 12.27 0.59
CA ALA A 130 7.55 11.58 -0.11
C ALA A 130 7.78 11.62 -1.64
N VAL A 131 7.69 10.46 -2.30
CA VAL A 131 7.95 10.35 -3.74
C VAL A 131 6.72 10.73 -4.58
N HIS A 132 6.94 11.39 -5.72
CA HIS A 132 5.88 12.02 -6.50
C HIS A 132 4.81 11.08 -7.06
N PHE A 133 5.14 9.80 -7.28
CA PHE A 133 4.21 8.80 -7.80
C PHE A 133 3.45 8.06 -6.70
N SER A 134 3.80 8.22 -5.41
CA SER A 134 3.17 7.46 -4.31
C SER A 134 1.66 7.71 -4.31
N SER A 135 0.89 6.68 -4.67
CA SER A 135 -0.55 6.81 -4.70
C SER A 135 -1.12 6.91 -3.30
N GLY A 136 -2.15 7.74 -3.18
CA GLY A 136 -2.86 7.97 -1.93
C GLY A 136 -4.11 8.79 -2.17
N GLY A 137 -4.87 9.01 -1.11
CA GLY A 137 -6.12 9.75 -1.16
C GLY A 137 -7.17 9.06 -0.31
N PHE A 138 -8.42 9.12 -0.77
CA PHE A 138 -9.58 8.66 0.00
C PHE A 138 -10.46 7.79 -0.88
N SER A 139 -10.82 6.61 -0.36
CA SER A 139 -11.74 5.67 -1.00
C SER A 139 -13.12 6.29 -1.25
N ASP A 140 -13.70 5.99 -2.41
CA ASP A 140 -15.10 6.28 -2.72
C ASP A 140 -16.04 5.14 -2.30
N LEU A 141 -15.51 3.93 -2.19
CA LEU A 141 -16.26 2.73 -1.85
C LEU A 141 -16.30 2.42 -0.35
N PHE A 142 -15.17 2.55 0.34
CA PHE A 142 -15.00 2.13 1.72
C PHE A 142 -15.09 3.33 2.68
N PRO A 143 -16.01 3.31 3.66
CA PRO A 143 -16.11 4.37 4.64
C PRO A 143 -14.87 4.41 5.54
N ARG A 144 -14.56 5.60 6.07
CA ARG A 144 -13.43 5.79 6.98
C ARG A 144 -13.56 4.89 8.21
N PRO A 145 -12.60 3.97 8.44
CA PRO A 145 -12.63 3.12 9.62
C PRO A 145 -12.29 3.90 10.89
N LYS A 146 -12.82 3.45 12.03
CA LYS A 146 -12.65 4.14 13.32
C LYS A 146 -11.18 4.32 13.74
N TYR A 147 -10.32 3.35 13.42
CA TYR A 147 -8.91 3.40 13.84
C TYR A 147 -8.15 4.58 13.24
N GLN A 148 -8.57 5.11 12.08
CA GLN A 148 -7.88 6.23 11.40
C GLN A 148 -8.64 7.56 11.48
N ASP A 149 -9.78 7.62 12.18
CA ASP A 149 -10.64 8.80 12.16
C ASP A 149 -9.92 10.05 12.69
N ALA A 150 -9.18 9.93 13.79
CA ALA A 150 -8.42 11.04 14.36
C ALA A 150 -7.30 11.52 13.41
N ALA A 151 -6.54 10.58 12.84
CA ALA A 151 -5.43 10.86 11.92
C ALA A 151 -5.91 11.58 10.65
N VAL A 152 -6.96 11.04 10.00
CA VAL A 152 -7.55 11.63 8.81
C VAL A 152 -8.17 12.99 9.09
N LYS A 153 -8.92 13.15 10.20
CA LYS A 153 -9.46 14.47 10.58
C LYS A 153 -8.34 15.50 10.77
N GLY A 154 -7.22 15.10 11.38
CA GLY A 154 -6.03 15.93 11.49
C GLY A 154 -5.52 16.41 10.13
N TYR A 155 -5.40 15.51 9.16
CA TYR A 155 -4.99 15.87 7.79
C TYR A 155 -6.02 16.76 7.08
N LEU A 156 -7.31 16.43 7.15
CA LEU A 156 -8.36 17.22 6.50
C LEU A 156 -8.42 18.65 7.03
N ASN A 157 -8.12 18.87 8.32
CA ASN A 157 -7.99 20.21 8.89
C ASN A 157 -6.81 21.00 8.29
N ILE A 158 -5.69 20.33 7.99
CA ILE A 158 -4.53 20.94 7.33
C ILE A 158 -4.82 21.21 5.86
N LEU A 159 -5.52 20.29 5.19
CA LEU A 159 -5.88 20.39 3.77
C LEU A 159 -6.88 21.53 3.50
N GLY A 160 -7.81 21.78 4.43
CA GLY A 160 -8.87 22.77 4.28
C GLY A 160 -9.78 22.49 3.08
N ASP A 161 -10.13 23.52 2.33
CA ASP A 161 -10.98 23.41 1.12
C ASP A 161 -10.22 22.96 -0.14
N ARG A 162 -8.92 22.64 -0.02
CA ARG A 162 -8.14 22.21 -1.18
C ARG A 162 -8.73 20.91 -1.75
N TRP A 163 -8.90 20.90 -3.09
CA TRP A 163 -9.48 19.78 -3.83
C TRP A 163 -10.94 19.45 -3.49
N LYS A 164 -11.69 20.40 -2.91
CA LYS A 164 -13.12 20.24 -2.62
C LYS A 164 -13.89 19.72 -3.83
N GLY A 165 -14.64 18.64 -3.64
CA GLY A 165 -15.42 17.97 -4.68
C GLY A 165 -14.66 16.90 -5.47
N LEU A 166 -13.33 16.85 -5.40
CA LEU A 166 -12.52 15.89 -6.16
C LEU A 166 -12.27 14.56 -5.43
N TYR A 167 -12.59 14.46 -4.14
CA TYR A 167 -12.39 13.25 -3.33
C TYR A 167 -13.48 13.09 -2.28
N ASN A 168 -13.62 11.88 -1.72
CA ASN A 168 -14.57 11.58 -0.65
C ASN A 168 -13.94 11.82 0.74
N THR A 169 -14.30 12.92 1.41
CA THR A 169 -13.80 13.24 2.76
C THR A 169 -14.22 12.25 3.84
N ALA A 170 -15.24 11.41 3.60
CA ALA A 170 -15.70 10.38 4.52
C ALA A 170 -15.08 9.00 4.23
N GLY A 171 -14.24 8.88 3.21
CA GLY A 171 -13.63 7.63 2.78
C GLY A 171 -12.43 7.16 3.60
N ARG A 172 -12.07 5.89 3.44
CA ARG A 172 -10.79 5.33 3.91
C ARG A 172 -9.64 6.09 3.23
N GLY A 173 -8.94 6.90 4.00
CA GLY A 173 -7.67 7.52 3.64
C GLY A 173 -6.52 6.50 3.59
N PHE A 174 -5.71 6.50 2.54
CA PHE A 174 -4.53 5.62 2.32
C PHE A 174 -3.35 6.44 1.73
N PRO A 175 -2.08 5.99 1.87
CA PRO A 175 -1.61 4.76 2.50
C PRO A 175 -1.60 4.81 4.04
N ASP A 176 -1.23 3.72 4.70
CA ASP A 176 -1.10 3.65 6.17
C ASP A 176 0.32 3.96 6.66
N VAL A 177 1.32 3.58 5.85
CA VAL A 177 2.76 3.74 6.10
C VAL A 177 3.49 3.92 4.76
N ALA A 178 4.80 4.11 4.80
CA ALA A 178 5.64 4.14 3.61
C ALA A 178 6.97 3.41 3.80
N ALA A 179 7.69 3.22 2.70
CA ALA A 179 9.08 2.81 2.66
C ALA A 179 9.74 3.37 1.39
N GLN A 180 11.07 3.29 1.30
CA GLN A 180 11.80 3.69 0.10
C GLN A 180 11.23 3.00 -1.14
N GLY A 181 11.02 3.76 -2.21
CA GLY A 181 10.38 3.27 -3.44
C GLY A 181 11.04 3.80 -4.71
N SER A 182 12.17 4.51 -4.61
CA SER A 182 12.86 5.10 -5.77
C SER A 182 14.32 4.69 -5.80
N SER A 183 14.86 4.47 -6.99
CA SER A 183 16.24 4.02 -7.21
C SER A 183 16.58 2.77 -6.38
N TYR A 184 15.65 1.82 -6.35
CA TYR A 184 15.82 0.55 -5.65
C TYR A 184 16.71 -0.37 -6.46
N HIS A 185 17.79 -0.87 -5.87
CA HIS A 185 18.65 -1.86 -6.51
C HIS A 185 17.95 -3.21 -6.60
N VAL A 186 17.94 -3.79 -7.80
CA VAL A 186 17.48 -5.15 -8.09
C VAL A 186 18.53 -5.82 -8.96
N ILE A 187 18.91 -7.04 -8.60
CA ILE A 187 19.78 -7.88 -9.42
C ILE A 187 18.90 -8.75 -10.32
N ASP A 188 18.88 -8.45 -11.62
CA ASP A 188 18.14 -9.20 -12.64
C ASP A 188 19.07 -9.69 -13.75
N GLU A 189 19.51 -10.95 -13.61
CA GLU A 189 20.37 -11.64 -14.58
C GLU A 189 19.65 -11.95 -15.91
N LEU A 190 18.32 -11.90 -15.95
CA LEU A 190 17.55 -12.08 -17.19
C LEU A 190 17.51 -10.79 -18.01
N TYR A 191 17.54 -9.64 -17.34
CA TYR A 191 17.59 -8.33 -17.98
C TYR A 191 18.96 -8.06 -18.61
N ASN A 192 20.04 -8.25 -17.84
CA ASN A 192 21.40 -8.03 -18.33
C ASN A 192 22.40 -8.95 -17.62
N LYS A 193 22.97 -9.90 -18.37
CA LYS A 193 23.92 -10.90 -17.84
C LYS A 193 25.28 -10.32 -17.44
N THR A 194 25.70 -9.18 -17.96
CA THR A 194 27.02 -8.59 -17.69
C THR A 194 26.98 -7.48 -16.65
N ASN A 195 25.84 -6.78 -16.54
CA ASN A 195 25.57 -5.86 -15.45
C ASN A 195 24.11 -6.04 -14.99
N PRO A 196 23.84 -7.01 -14.10
CA PRO A 196 22.48 -7.35 -13.69
C PRO A 196 21.89 -6.36 -12.70
N ASP A 197 22.68 -5.42 -12.17
CA ASP A 197 22.19 -4.42 -11.24
C ASP A 197 21.40 -3.32 -11.98
N ILE A 198 20.10 -3.26 -11.69
CA ILE A 198 19.18 -2.28 -12.24
C ILE A 198 18.53 -1.46 -11.12
N LEU A 199 18.24 -0.20 -11.43
CA LEU A 199 17.49 0.69 -10.55
C LEU A 199 16.02 0.69 -10.97
N VAL A 200 15.16 0.24 -10.06
CA VAL A 200 13.71 0.25 -10.25
C VAL A 200 13.05 1.29 -9.34
N GLY A 201 11.82 1.67 -9.68
CA GLY A 201 10.98 2.54 -8.88
C GLY A 201 9.58 1.99 -8.76
N GLY A 202 8.85 2.48 -7.76
CA GLY A 202 7.47 2.13 -7.49
C GLY A 202 7.26 1.72 -6.04
N THR A 203 6.04 1.92 -5.56
CA THR A 203 5.54 1.41 -4.27
C THR A 203 5.60 -0.12 -4.22
N SER A 204 5.73 -0.77 -5.38
CA SER A 204 6.09 -2.18 -5.56
C SER A 204 7.40 -2.59 -4.86
N ALA A 205 8.35 -1.67 -4.67
CA ALA A 205 9.57 -1.90 -3.87
C ALA A 205 9.35 -1.59 -2.38
N SER A 206 8.50 -0.61 -2.08
CA SER A 206 8.19 -0.17 -0.71
C SER A 206 7.40 -1.22 0.08
N ALA A 207 6.37 -1.82 -0.53
CA ALA A 207 5.52 -2.83 0.10
C ALA A 207 6.30 -4.05 0.64
N PRO A 208 7.13 -4.76 -0.15
CA PRO A 208 7.92 -5.88 0.36
C PRO A 208 8.97 -5.45 1.40
N THR A 209 9.47 -4.21 1.32
CA THR A 209 10.41 -3.67 2.32
C THR A 209 9.73 -3.53 3.69
N PHE A 210 8.54 -2.91 3.73
CA PHE A 210 7.76 -2.84 4.96
C PHE A 210 7.31 -4.23 5.45
N ALA A 211 6.92 -5.11 4.53
CA ALA A 211 6.54 -6.49 4.87
C ALA A 211 7.68 -7.28 5.53
N ALA A 212 8.93 -7.08 5.09
CA ALA A 212 10.09 -7.70 5.71
C ALA A 212 10.25 -7.24 7.18
N ILE A 213 10.05 -5.96 7.47
CA ILE A 213 10.03 -5.43 8.84
C ILE A 213 8.94 -6.11 9.67
N VAL A 214 7.71 -6.18 9.16
CA VAL A 214 6.58 -6.82 9.86
C VAL A 214 6.84 -8.31 10.14
N ALA A 215 7.46 -9.02 9.20
CA ALA A 215 7.84 -10.41 9.39
C ALA A 215 8.87 -10.57 10.51
N LEU A 216 9.85 -9.66 10.62
CA LEU A 216 10.81 -9.65 11.73
C LEU A 216 10.12 -9.38 13.08
N LEU A 217 9.16 -8.44 13.13
CA LEU A 217 8.38 -8.18 14.34
C LEU A 217 7.53 -9.40 14.74
N SER A 218 6.88 -10.05 13.78
CA SER A 218 6.10 -11.27 14.01
C SER A 218 6.99 -12.42 14.52
N ASN A 219 8.19 -12.56 13.98
CA ASN A 219 9.19 -13.52 14.47
C ASN A 219 9.62 -13.23 15.91
N ALA A 220 9.88 -11.95 16.26
CA ALA A 220 10.25 -11.57 17.61
C ALA A 220 9.14 -11.88 18.64
N ARG A 221 7.88 -11.66 18.26
CA ARG A 221 6.70 -11.99 19.08
C ARG A 221 6.54 -13.49 19.27
N THR A 222 6.60 -14.25 18.18
CA THR A 222 6.42 -15.70 18.22
C THR A 222 7.54 -16.42 18.96
N ALA A 223 8.78 -15.93 18.90
CA ALA A 223 9.90 -16.42 19.72
C ALA A 223 9.66 -16.27 21.24
N ARG A 224 8.68 -15.46 21.64
CA ARG A 224 8.25 -15.26 23.04
C ARG A 224 6.84 -15.79 23.30
N ASN A 225 6.36 -16.71 22.46
CA ASN A 225 5.02 -17.29 22.54
C ASN A 225 3.87 -16.25 22.46
N LEU A 226 4.12 -15.08 21.87
CA LEU A 226 3.09 -14.08 21.59
C LEU A 226 2.50 -14.31 20.20
N PRO A 227 1.22 -13.96 19.96
CA PRO A 227 0.63 -14.00 18.62
C PRO A 227 1.42 -13.13 17.63
N PRO A 228 1.50 -13.51 16.33
CA PRO A 228 2.10 -12.67 15.30
C PRO A 228 1.34 -11.34 15.16
N MET A 229 1.87 -10.41 14.35
CA MET A 229 1.31 -9.07 14.27
C MET A 229 -0.13 -9.04 13.72
N GLY A 230 -0.47 -9.91 12.76
CA GLY A 230 -1.82 -9.99 12.18
C GLY A 230 -2.27 -8.69 11.52
N PHE A 231 -3.53 -8.32 11.69
CA PHE A 231 -4.07 -7.07 11.16
C PHE A 231 -3.43 -5.84 11.84
N LEU A 232 -2.64 -5.07 11.09
CA LEU A 232 -1.74 -4.06 11.65
C LEU A 232 -2.40 -2.72 11.93
N ASN A 233 -3.40 -2.32 11.13
CA ASN A 233 -3.81 -0.90 11.08
C ASN A 233 -4.25 -0.36 12.46
N PRO A 234 -5.10 -1.03 13.26
CA PRO A 234 -5.45 -0.54 14.58
C PRO A 234 -4.22 -0.30 15.49
N TRP A 235 -3.21 -1.17 15.41
CA TRP A 235 -1.97 -1.01 16.18
C TRP A 235 -1.13 0.16 15.65
N ILE A 236 -0.98 0.30 14.33
CA ILE A 236 -0.23 1.41 13.70
C ILE A 236 -0.81 2.76 14.16
N TYR A 237 -2.12 2.96 13.98
CA TYR A 237 -2.75 4.26 14.26
C TYR A 237 -2.85 4.60 15.75
N THR A 238 -2.66 3.62 16.65
CA THR A 238 -2.72 3.86 18.12
C THR A 238 -1.34 3.96 18.76
N ILE A 239 -0.44 3.01 18.49
CA ILE A 239 0.85 2.89 19.18
C ILE A 239 2.01 2.85 18.16
N GLY A 240 1.85 2.07 17.09
CA GLY A 240 2.91 1.77 16.13
C GLY A 240 3.49 3.01 15.43
N HIS A 241 2.68 4.05 15.19
CA HIS A 241 3.14 5.31 14.58
C HIS A 241 4.27 6.00 15.36
N LYS A 242 4.42 5.74 16.67
CA LYS A 242 5.54 6.26 17.47
C LYS A 242 6.89 5.64 17.08
N GLY A 243 6.87 4.49 16.41
CA GLY A 243 8.05 3.83 15.85
C GLY A 243 8.24 4.10 14.37
N LEU A 244 7.53 5.05 13.78
CA LEU A 244 7.70 5.47 12.39
C LEU A 244 8.40 6.83 12.34
N ASN A 245 9.17 7.05 11.28
CA ASN A 245 9.77 8.34 10.98
C ASN A 245 8.77 9.14 10.14
N ASP A 246 8.28 10.25 10.71
CA ASP A 246 7.30 11.13 10.08
C ASP A 246 7.90 11.85 8.86
N ILE A 247 7.28 11.69 7.70
CA ILE A 247 7.73 12.29 6.44
C ILE A 247 6.94 13.56 6.20
N THR A 248 7.62 14.69 6.26
CA THR A 248 6.96 16.01 6.23
C THR A 248 7.30 16.85 5.00
N HIS A 249 8.08 16.27 4.07
CA HIS A 249 8.57 16.95 2.88
C HIS A 249 8.23 16.17 1.62
N GLY A 250 7.89 16.90 0.55
CA GLY A 250 7.48 16.31 -0.72
C GLY A 250 5.98 16.07 -0.78
N GLY A 251 5.56 15.26 -1.73
CA GLY A 251 4.16 14.97 -2.00
C GLY A 251 3.99 14.25 -3.33
N SER A 252 2.80 13.70 -3.55
CA SER A 252 2.46 13.04 -4.81
C SER A 252 1.74 13.99 -5.78
N LYS A 253 1.77 13.66 -7.07
CA LYS A 253 1.16 14.44 -8.15
C LYS A 253 0.40 13.51 -9.09
N GLY A 254 -0.60 14.02 -9.79
CA GLY A 254 -1.39 13.27 -10.76
C GLY A 254 -2.23 14.20 -11.62
N CYS A 255 -3.23 13.64 -12.32
CA CYS A 255 -4.19 14.41 -13.12
C CYS A 255 -3.54 15.38 -14.11
N THR A 256 -2.54 14.90 -14.84
CA THR A 256 -1.67 15.71 -15.71
C THR A 256 -2.31 16.06 -17.06
N GLY A 257 -3.55 15.65 -17.29
CA GLY A 257 -4.27 15.82 -18.55
C GLY A 257 -4.00 14.72 -19.59
N ILE A 258 -3.15 13.74 -19.23
CA ILE A 258 -2.87 12.56 -20.05
C ILE A 258 -2.82 11.35 -19.11
N ASP A 259 -3.54 10.29 -19.46
CA ASP A 259 -3.49 9.03 -18.71
C ASP A 259 -2.10 8.37 -18.85
N LEU A 260 -1.51 7.95 -17.73
CA LEU A 260 -0.19 7.33 -17.66
C LEU A 260 -0.08 6.02 -18.45
N TYR A 261 -1.17 5.27 -18.59
CA TYR A 261 -1.16 3.95 -19.22
C TYR A 261 -1.59 4.02 -20.69
N SER A 262 -2.82 4.46 -20.95
CA SER A 262 -3.41 4.53 -22.30
C SER A 262 -2.85 5.67 -23.16
N LYS A 263 -2.20 6.67 -22.54
CA LYS A 263 -1.72 7.89 -23.20
C LYS A 263 -2.82 8.74 -23.83
N LEU A 264 -4.08 8.49 -23.49
CA LEU A 264 -5.22 9.27 -23.96
C LEU A 264 -5.36 10.58 -23.19
N PRO A 265 -5.94 11.64 -23.80
CA PRO A 265 -6.26 12.88 -23.11
C PRO A 265 -7.27 12.65 -21.97
N THR A 266 -7.05 13.31 -20.85
CA THR A 266 -7.90 13.23 -19.66
C THR A 266 -8.08 14.61 -19.02
N PRO A 267 -9.00 14.80 -18.06
CA PRO A 267 -9.12 16.05 -17.34
C PRO A 267 -7.80 16.48 -16.68
N PHE A 268 -7.35 17.69 -16.99
CA PHE A 268 -6.24 18.33 -16.30
C PHE A 268 -6.75 19.04 -15.03
N VAL A 269 -6.13 18.73 -13.88
CA VAL A 269 -6.40 19.44 -12.63
C VAL A 269 -5.14 20.21 -12.23
N PRO A 270 -5.14 21.56 -12.31
CA PRO A 270 -3.98 22.36 -11.98
C PRO A 270 -3.45 22.06 -10.57
N TYR A 271 -2.16 21.73 -10.50
CA TYR A 271 -1.43 21.45 -9.26
C TYR A 271 -1.95 20.27 -8.43
N ALA A 272 -2.73 19.36 -9.01
CA ALA A 272 -3.27 18.19 -8.31
C ALA A 272 -2.17 17.45 -7.53
N SER A 273 -2.31 17.43 -6.21
CA SER A 273 -1.29 16.86 -5.33
C SER A 273 -1.84 16.45 -3.98
N TRP A 274 -1.18 15.48 -3.36
CA TRP A 274 -1.22 15.27 -1.92
C TRP A 274 0.13 15.68 -1.33
N ASN A 275 0.11 16.41 -0.22
CA ASN A 275 1.34 16.87 0.43
C ASN A 275 1.65 15.99 1.64
N ALA A 276 2.93 15.66 1.80
CA ALA A 276 3.43 15.10 3.03
C ALA A 276 3.39 16.17 4.13
N THR A 277 2.92 15.81 5.33
CA THR A 277 2.74 16.76 6.44
C THR A 277 2.95 16.07 7.77
N LYS A 278 3.17 16.85 8.83
CA LYS A 278 3.28 16.31 10.19
C LYS A 278 2.08 15.43 10.53
N GLY A 279 2.33 14.20 10.93
CA GLY A 279 1.31 13.22 11.30
C GLY A 279 1.01 12.23 10.18
N TRP A 280 -0.28 11.95 9.94
CA TRP A 280 -0.69 11.09 8.83
C TRP A 280 -0.98 11.93 7.59
N ASP A 281 -0.57 11.45 6.42
CA ASP A 281 -0.91 12.06 5.14
C ASP A 281 -1.20 11.04 4.01
N PRO A 282 -1.96 11.43 2.97
CA PRO A 282 -2.29 10.57 1.83
C PRO A 282 -1.14 10.50 0.80
N VAL A 283 0.10 10.41 1.28
CA VAL A 283 1.27 10.12 0.45
C VAL A 283 2.13 9.05 1.11
N THR A 284 2.36 9.18 2.41
CA THR A 284 3.27 8.34 3.19
C THR A 284 2.64 7.74 4.44
N GLY A 285 1.36 8.00 4.67
CA GLY A 285 0.66 7.52 5.85
C GLY A 285 1.32 8.08 7.11
N HIS A 286 1.65 7.22 8.07
CA HIS A 286 2.43 7.61 9.26
C HIS A 286 3.95 7.60 9.05
N GLY A 287 4.44 7.38 7.83
CA GLY A 287 5.86 7.44 7.49
C GLY A 287 6.58 6.09 7.47
N THR A 288 7.90 6.11 7.63
CA THR A 288 8.78 4.95 7.35
C THR A 288 9.21 4.19 8.61
N PRO A 289 9.44 2.86 8.55
CA PRO A 289 9.67 2.06 9.74
C PRO A 289 11.05 2.30 10.39
N ASP A 290 11.07 2.68 11.67
CA ASP A 290 12.24 2.52 12.53
C ASP A 290 12.13 1.19 13.26
N PHE A 291 12.88 0.19 12.75
CA PHE A 291 12.79 -1.18 13.26
C PHE A 291 13.02 -1.28 14.78
N LYS A 292 13.98 -0.53 15.33
CA LYS A 292 14.31 -0.62 16.76
C LYS A 292 13.14 -0.13 17.60
N LYS A 293 12.54 1.01 17.23
CA LYS A 293 11.37 1.54 17.94
C LYS A 293 10.15 0.63 17.76
N LEU A 294 9.90 0.12 16.57
CA LEU A 294 8.78 -0.81 16.33
C LEU A 294 8.94 -2.13 17.09
N LEU A 295 10.17 -2.65 17.20
CA LEU A 295 10.46 -3.85 17.97
C LEU A 295 10.13 -3.64 19.45
N GLU A 296 10.55 -2.52 20.03
CA GLU A 296 10.25 -2.19 21.42
C GLU A 296 8.74 -2.00 21.64
N LEU A 297 8.03 -1.32 20.74
CA LEU A 297 6.59 -1.10 20.86
C LEU A 297 5.75 -2.38 20.66
N SER A 298 6.19 -3.28 19.77
CA SER A 298 5.48 -4.53 19.47
C SER A 298 5.84 -5.65 20.45
N THR A 299 7.06 -5.66 20.99
CA THR A 299 7.61 -6.77 21.78
C THR A 299 8.57 -6.25 22.86
N PRO A 300 8.10 -5.51 23.88
CA PRO A 300 8.96 -4.84 24.86
C PRO A 300 9.99 -5.76 25.51
N GLY A 301 11.26 -5.37 25.52
CA GLY A 301 12.38 -6.17 26.03
C GLY A 301 12.88 -7.27 25.09
N ALA A 302 12.41 -7.32 23.84
CA ALA A 302 13.04 -8.14 22.82
C ALA A 302 14.36 -7.48 22.37
N ALA A 303 15.49 -8.14 22.66
CA ALA A 303 16.77 -7.73 22.09
C ALA A 303 16.87 -8.23 20.64
N TRP A 304 17.19 -7.34 19.70
CA TRP A 304 17.63 -7.74 18.38
C TRP A 304 18.98 -8.46 18.49
N ARG A 305 18.98 -9.79 18.38
CA ARG A 305 20.19 -10.62 18.40
C ARG A 305 20.74 -10.85 16.98
N GLY A 306 20.70 -9.84 16.11
CA GLY A 306 21.06 -9.96 14.68
C GLY A 306 22.16 -9.01 14.23
N MET A 307 23.29 -9.60 13.82
CA MET A 307 24.55 -8.96 13.42
C MET A 307 25.30 -8.30 14.58
N GLY A 308 26.45 -8.92 14.92
CA GLY A 308 27.45 -8.33 15.80
C GLY A 308 27.82 -6.92 15.34
N LYS A 309 28.42 -6.16 16.25
CA LYS A 309 28.95 -4.83 15.96
C LYS A 309 29.72 -4.85 14.61
N PRO A 310 29.61 -3.81 13.78
CA PRO A 310 30.38 -3.69 12.56
C PRO A 310 31.88 -3.84 12.82
#